data_AF-A0A7T5EIG4-F1
#
_entry.id   AF-A0A7T5EIG4-F1
#
_cell.length_a   1.000
_cell.length_b   1.000
_cell.length_c   1.000
_cell.angle_alpha   90.00
_cell.angle_beta   90.00
_cell.angle_gamma   90.00
#
_symmetry.space_group_name_H-M   'P 1'
#
loop_
_entity.id
_entity.type
_entity.pdbx_description
1 polymer ?
#
loop_
_entity_poly.entity_id
_entity_poly.type
_entity_poly.pdbx_seq_one_letter_code
_entity_poly.pdbx_strand_id
1 'polypeptide(L)'
;MSADINQLIAAASAELDRLDSSLNGMAEFQPSDFRNLRKLAAYLKRQDDENLSLYGQKLAEVYRGAERLAALRKQYPEHARPVRKVRESILKALLAIGRADERIEADVYRKAGEKYGIRFNGPAKVDR
;
A
#
# COMPACT_ATOMS: atom_id res chain seq x y z
N MET A 1 15.28 -9.41 -14.56
CA MET A 1 14.32 -10.27 -13.84
C MET A 1 13.10 -9.42 -13.50
N SER A 2 11.93 -9.68 -14.08
CA SER A 2 10.69 -9.12 -13.53
C SER A 2 10.42 -9.89 -12.24
N ALA A 3 10.49 -9.22 -11.09
CA ALA A 3 9.97 -9.82 -9.88
C ALA A 3 8.47 -10.07 -10.07
N ASP A 4 7.98 -11.19 -9.57
CA ASP A 4 6.55 -11.49 -9.60
C ASP A 4 5.80 -10.37 -8.86
N ILE A 5 4.82 -9.77 -9.53
CA ILE A 5 4.00 -8.68 -8.99
C ILE A 5 3.42 -9.09 -7.63
N ASN A 6 2.97 -10.34 -7.51
CA ASN A 6 2.42 -10.87 -6.26
C ASN A 6 3.45 -10.87 -5.12
N GLN A 7 4.72 -11.18 -5.41
CA GLN A 7 5.78 -11.15 -4.42
C GLN A 7 6.12 -9.71 -3.98
N LEU A 8 6.10 -8.76 -4.92
CA LEU A 8 6.35 -7.35 -4.61
C LEU A 8 5.26 -6.76 -3.72
N ILE A 9 4.00 -7.05 -4.03
CA ILE A 9 2.85 -6.60 -3.25
C ILE A 9 2.86 -7.25 -1.87
N ALA A 10 3.06 -8.57 -1.78
CA ALA A 10 3.17 -9.27 -0.50
C ALA A 10 4.31 -8.72 0.37
N ALA A 11 5.48 -8.43 -0.22
CA ALA A 11 6.60 -7.83 0.49
C ALA A 11 6.26 -6.42 0.99
N ALA A 12 5.53 -5.63 0.19
CA ALA A 12 5.11 -4.29 0.61
C ALA A 12 4.07 -4.34 1.74
N SER A 13 3.10 -5.25 1.68
CA SER A 13 2.09 -5.45 2.73
C SER A 13 2.73 -5.86 4.05
N ALA A 14 3.68 -6.80 4.03
CA ALA A 14 4.42 -7.20 5.23
C ALA A 14 5.20 -6.03 5.87
N GLU A 15 5.75 -5.12 5.06
CA GLU A 15 6.41 -3.92 5.57
C GLU A 15 5.42 -2.89 6.13
N LEU A 16 4.22 -2.78 5.56
CA LEU A 16 3.14 -1.95 6.10
C LEU A 16 2.64 -2.48 7.45
N ASP A 17 2.50 -3.79 7.60
CA ASP A 17 2.10 -4.42 8.88
C ASP A 17 3.12 -4.14 9.98
N ARG A 18 4.41 -4.19 9.67
CA ARG A 18 5.47 -3.77 10.61
C ARG A 18 5.36 -2.28 10.95
N LEU A 19 5.07 -1.45 9.96
CA LEU A 19 4.94 0.00 10.15
C LEU A 19 3.71 0.35 11.00
N ASP A 20 2.63 -0.41 10.91
CA ASP A 20 1.41 -0.22 11.71
C ASP A 20 1.70 -0.24 13.22
N SER A 21 2.61 -1.11 13.67
CA SER A 21 3.07 -1.13 15.06
C SER A 21 3.68 0.21 15.50
N SER A 22 4.48 0.85 14.65
CA SER A 22 5.04 2.18 14.92
C SER A 22 3.97 3.29 14.84
N LEU A 23 3.03 3.18 13.90
CA LEU A 23 1.92 4.12 13.76
C LEU A 23 0.97 4.08 14.95
N ASN A 24 0.80 2.93 15.57
CA ASN A 24 -0.01 2.76 16.78
C ASN A 24 0.75 3.06 18.09
N GLY A 25 2.04 3.40 17.99
CA GLY A 25 2.86 3.76 19.14
C GLY A 25 3.32 2.55 19.98
N MET A 26 3.16 1.35 19.45
CA MET A 26 3.66 0.10 20.06
C MET A 26 5.17 -0.07 19.88
N ALA A 27 5.76 0.67 18.94
CA ALA A 27 7.19 0.73 18.69
C ALA A 27 7.62 2.15 18.31
N GLU A 28 8.86 2.53 18.62
CA GLU A 28 9.44 3.77 18.09
C GLU A 28 9.69 3.62 16.59
N PHE A 29 9.41 4.68 15.82
CA PHE A 29 9.70 4.69 14.40
C PHE A 29 11.20 5.00 14.18
N GLN A 30 11.92 4.08 13.54
CA GLN A 30 13.29 4.31 13.07
C GLN A 30 13.38 4.19 11.53
N PRO A 31 13.86 5.22 10.81
CA PRO A 31 13.99 5.16 9.35
C PRO A 31 14.80 3.98 8.80
N SER A 32 15.75 3.46 9.59
CA SER A 32 16.58 2.30 9.24
C SER A 32 15.78 1.02 9.04
N ASP A 33 14.71 0.86 9.81
CA ASP A 33 13.96 -0.39 9.90
C ASP A 33 13.05 -0.58 8.68
N PHE A 34 12.71 0.54 8.04
CA PHE A 34 11.81 0.60 6.88
C PHE A 34 12.56 0.92 5.58
N ARG A 35 13.87 0.61 5.50
CA ARG A 35 14.66 0.74 4.26
C ARG A 35 14.07 -0.07 3.12
N ASN A 36 13.52 -1.25 3.42
CA ASN A 36 12.92 -2.12 2.42
C ASN A 36 11.61 -1.51 1.88
N LEU A 37 10.72 -1.04 2.77
CA LEU A 37 9.52 -0.28 2.39
C LEU A 37 9.85 0.88 1.43
N ARG A 38 10.90 1.67 1.71
CA ARG A 38 11.33 2.78 0.83
C ARG A 38 11.79 2.29 -0.54
N LYS A 39 12.53 1.18 -0.59
CA LYS A 39 13.00 0.60 -1.86
C LYS A 39 11.83 0.09 -2.69
N LEU A 40 10.90 -0.63 -2.06
CA LEU A 40 9.67 -1.12 -2.70
C LEU A 40 8.82 0.04 -3.23
N ALA A 41 8.61 1.08 -2.42
CA ALA A 41 7.88 2.27 -2.85
C ALA A 41 8.54 2.94 -4.08
N ALA A 42 9.86 3.10 -4.07
CA ALA A 42 10.60 3.69 -5.18
C ALA A 42 10.59 2.83 -6.45
N TYR A 43 10.63 1.51 -6.28
CA TYR A 43 10.57 0.56 -7.39
C TYR A 43 9.17 0.50 -8.01
N LEU A 44 8.13 0.33 -7.19
CA LEU A 44 6.74 0.24 -7.63
C LEU A 44 6.28 1.53 -8.30
N LYS A 45 6.68 2.69 -7.76
CA LYS A 45 6.35 4.01 -8.37
C LYS A 45 6.89 4.18 -9.80
N ARG A 46 7.93 3.44 -10.19
CA ARG A 46 8.56 3.51 -11.52
C ARG A 46 8.06 2.43 -12.48
N GLN A 47 7.07 1.63 -12.07
CA GLN A 47 6.44 0.69 -12.98
C GLN A 47 5.59 1.43 -14.00
N ASP A 48 5.52 0.88 -15.22
CA ASP A 48 4.67 1.41 -16.29
C ASP A 48 3.18 1.09 -16.05
N ASP A 49 2.89 0.06 -15.26
CA ASP A 49 1.54 -0.26 -14.82
C ASP A 49 1.02 0.81 -13.85
N GLU A 50 -0.09 1.45 -14.20
CA GLU A 50 -0.67 2.56 -13.45
C GLU A 50 -1.06 2.17 -12.02
N ASN A 51 -1.58 0.96 -11.82
CA ASN A 51 -2.00 0.49 -10.50
C ASN A 51 -0.77 0.21 -9.62
N LEU A 52 0.30 -0.38 -10.16
CA LEU A 52 1.56 -0.57 -9.45
C LEU A 52 2.25 0.77 -9.15
N SER A 53 2.24 1.71 -10.09
CA SER A 53 2.78 3.04 -9.89
C SER A 53 2.04 3.78 -8.77
N LEU A 54 0.71 3.75 -8.79
CA LEU A 54 -0.13 4.34 -7.74
C LEU A 54 0.15 3.69 -6.39
N TYR A 55 0.24 2.35 -6.33
CA TYR A 55 0.58 1.61 -5.11
C TYR A 55 1.92 2.10 -4.54
N GLY A 56 2.96 2.18 -5.37
CA GLY A 56 4.27 2.70 -4.96
C GLY A 56 4.26 4.17 -4.48
N GLN A 57 3.47 5.03 -5.13
CA GLN A 57 3.28 6.41 -4.70
C GLN A 57 2.65 6.49 -3.30
N LYS A 58 1.62 5.68 -3.05
CA LYS A 58 0.92 5.66 -1.77
C LYS A 58 1.76 5.03 -0.66
N LEU A 59 2.56 4.01 -0.93
CA LEU A 59 3.56 3.52 0.02
C LEU A 59 4.53 4.63 0.45
N ALA A 60 5.01 5.44 -0.50
CA ALA A 60 5.91 6.55 -0.19
C ALA A 60 5.21 7.64 0.65
N GLU A 61 3.94 7.91 0.39
CA GLU A 61 3.12 8.82 1.22
C GLU A 61 2.97 8.31 2.65
N VAL A 62 2.68 7.01 2.83
CA VAL A 62 2.59 6.39 4.16
C VAL A 62 3.91 6.49 4.91
N TYR A 63 5.03 6.14 4.27
CA TYR A 63 6.36 6.23 4.89
C TYR A 63 6.70 7.66 5.35
N ARG A 64 6.50 8.66 4.48
CA ARG A 64 6.74 10.08 4.82
C ARG A 64 5.79 10.57 5.91
N GLY A 65 4.54 10.08 5.88
CA GLY A 65 3.56 10.33 6.93
C GLY A 65 4.04 9.80 8.28
N ALA A 66 4.58 8.58 8.33
CA ALA A 66 5.12 7.97 9.54
C ALA A 66 6.32 8.76 10.10
N GLU A 67 7.27 9.17 9.24
CA GLU A 67 8.37 10.05 9.63
C GLU A 67 7.87 11.35 10.26
N ARG A 68 6.90 12.00 9.62
CA ARG A 68 6.31 13.24 10.11
C ARG A 68 5.53 13.04 11.41
N LEU A 69 4.81 11.94 11.54
CA LEU A 69 4.06 11.59 12.74
C LEU A 69 5.02 11.39 13.93
N ALA A 70 6.10 10.65 13.73
CA ALA A 70 7.13 10.44 14.74
C ALA A 70 7.77 11.77 15.20
N ALA A 71 8.06 12.68 14.26
CA ALA A 71 8.57 14.00 14.61
C ALA A 71 7.55 14.85 15.40
N LEU A 72 6.27 14.82 15.01
CA LEU A 72 5.22 15.58 15.69
C LEU A 72 4.93 15.07 17.10
N ARG A 73 4.98 13.75 17.33
CA ARG A 73 4.79 13.16 18.66
C ARG A 73 5.80 13.63 19.70
N LYS A 74 7.00 14.04 19.28
CA LYS A 74 8.03 14.61 20.17
C LYS A 74 7.69 16.02 20.65
N GLN A 75 6.78 16.71 19.96
CA GLN A 75 6.47 18.13 20.19
C GLN A 75 5.03 18.37 20.64
N TYR A 76 4.11 17.46 20.31
CA TYR A 76 2.68 17.63 20.51
C TYR A 76 2.05 16.37 21.11
N PRO A 77 1.01 16.52 21.95
CA PRO A 77 0.22 15.38 22.42
C PRO A 77 -0.57 14.73 21.28
N GLU A 78 -0.95 13.46 21.45
CA GLU A 78 -1.62 12.66 20.40
C GLU A 78 -2.91 13.27 19.84
N HIS A 79 -3.67 13.99 20.67
CA HIS A 79 -4.93 14.61 20.27
C HIS A 79 -4.75 15.96 19.56
N ALA A 80 -3.51 16.47 19.44
CA ALA A 80 -3.22 17.74 18.81
C ALA A 80 -3.59 17.71 17.32
N ARG A 81 -4.13 18.83 16.82
CA ARG A 81 -4.55 18.97 15.42
C ARG A 81 -3.47 18.57 14.39
N PRO A 82 -2.18 18.94 14.55
CA PRO A 82 -1.13 18.52 13.62
C PRO A 82 -0.95 17.00 13.56
N VAL A 83 -0.97 16.32 14.71
CA VAL A 83 -0.84 14.86 14.81
C VAL A 83 -2.03 14.18 14.14
N ARG A 84 -3.25 14.61 14.46
CA ARG A 84 -4.50 14.10 13.87
C ARG A 84 -4.51 14.22 12.34
N LYS A 85 -4.14 15.39 11.80
CA LYS A 85 -4.10 15.61 10.34
C LYS A 85 -3.13 14.66 9.64
N VAL A 86 -1.97 14.40 10.23
CA VAL A 86 -0.99 13.47 9.64
C VAL A 86 -1.51 12.03 9.70
N ARG A 87 -2.10 11.61 10.83
CA ARG A 87 -2.76 10.29 10.93
C ARG A 87 -3.87 10.13 9.88
N GLU A 88 -4.75 11.12 9.72
CA GLU A 88 -5.80 11.10 8.69
C GLU A 88 -5.23 10.97 7.27
N SER A 89 -4.11 11.66 6.99
CA SER A 89 -3.43 11.54 5.70
C SER A 89 -2.86 10.15 5.46
N ILE A 90 -2.27 9.53 6.48
CA ILE A 90 -1.75 8.16 6.41
C ILE A 90 -2.89 7.17 6.15
N LEU A 91 -4.01 7.29 6.89
CA LEU A 91 -5.18 6.44 6.70
C LEU A 91 -5.75 6.54 5.28
N LYS A 92 -5.82 7.75 4.71
CA LYS A 92 -6.24 7.93 3.30
C LYS A 92 -5.30 7.24 2.32
N ALA A 93 -3.99 7.30 2.57
CA ALA A 93 -3.01 6.61 1.73
C ALA A 93 -3.13 5.08 1.86
N LEU A 94 -3.33 4.54 3.07
CA LEU A 94 -3.58 3.11 3.31
C LEU A 94 -4.85 2.61 2.60
N LEU A 95 -5.94 3.38 2.66
CA LEU A 95 -7.17 3.05 1.93
C LEU A 95 -6.97 3.05 0.41
N ALA A 96 -6.14 3.96 -0.10
CA ALA A 96 -5.79 3.99 -1.53
C ALA A 96 -4.92 2.78 -1.93
N ILE A 97 -4.03 2.31 -1.04
CA ILE A 97 -3.25 1.10 -1.22
C ILE A 97 -4.17 -0.11 -1.32
N GLY A 98 -5.11 -0.30 -0.39
CA GLY A 98 -6.04 -1.42 -0.43
C GLY A 98 -6.87 -1.47 -1.72
N ARG A 99 -7.34 -0.32 -2.22
CA ARG A 99 -8.05 -0.25 -3.51
C ARG A 99 -7.16 -0.53 -4.71
N ALA A 100 -5.88 -0.15 -4.64
CA ALA A 100 -4.92 -0.48 -5.70
C ALA A 100 -4.61 -1.97 -5.71
N ASP A 101 -4.50 -2.58 -4.53
CA ASP A 101 -4.27 -4.02 -4.36
C ASP A 101 -5.40 -4.85 -5.00
N GLU A 102 -6.66 -4.55 -4.67
CA GLU A 102 -7.83 -5.19 -5.26
C GLU A 102 -7.85 -5.11 -6.80
N ARG A 103 -7.40 -3.98 -7.37
CA ARG A 103 -7.32 -3.79 -8.82
C ARG A 103 -6.19 -4.60 -9.44
N ILE A 104 -5.02 -4.62 -8.80
CA ILE A 104 -3.87 -5.41 -9.24
C ILE A 104 -4.25 -6.89 -9.25
N GLU A 105 -4.87 -7.38 -8.18
CA GLU A 105 -5.33 -8.77 -8.09
C GLU A 105 -6.36 -9.09 -9.20
N ALA A 106 -7.35 -8.22 -9.42
CA ALA A 106 -8.34 -8.39 -10.49
C ALA A 106 -7.69 -8.42 -11.90
N ASP A 107 -6.70 -7.57 -12.15
CA ASP A 107 -5.96 -7.54 -13.42
C ASP A 107 -5.10 -8.79 -13.62
N VAL A 108 -4.50 -9.33 -12.55
CA VAL A 108 -3.78 -10.61 -12.59
C VAL A 108 -4.72 -11.75 -12.97
N TYR A 109 -5.89 -11.86 -12.33
CA TYR A 109 -6.88 -12.89 -12.68
C TYR A 109 -7.43 -12.72 -14.09
N ARG A 110 -7.70 -11.48 -14.54
CA ARG A 110 -8.17 -11.20 -15.91
C ARG A 110 -7.14 -11.68 -16.95
N LYS A 111 -5.87 -11.29 -16.79
CA LYS A 111 -4.78 -11.69 -17.71
C LYS A 111 -4.57 -13.21 -17.71
N ALA A 112 -4.74 -13.87 -16.55
CA ALA A 112 -4.69 -15.33 -16.48
C ALA A 112 -5.87 -15.97 -17.24
N GLY A 113 -7.10 -15.50 -17.04
CA GLY A 113 -8.29 -15.99 -17.75
C GLY A 113 -8.18 -15.84 -19.27
N GLU A 114 -7.65 -14.70 -19.75
CA GLU A 114 -7.37 -14.46 -21.18
C GLU A 114 -6.29 -15.42 -21.72
N LYS A 115 -5.20 -15.63 -20.97
CA LYS A 115 -4.09 -16.51 -21.37
C LYS A 115 -4.48 -17.99 -21.44
N TYR A 116 -5.36 -18.44 -20.56
CA TYR A 116 -5.81 -19.84 -20.48
C TYR A 116 -7.17 -20.09 -21.14
N GLY A 117 -7.73 -19.10 -21.85
CA GLY A 117 -8.99 -19.24 -22.59
C GLY A 117 -10.24 -19.43 -21.71
N ILE A 118 -10.15 -19.16 -20.41
CA ILE A 118 -11.27 -19.27 -19.48
C ILE A 118 -12.05 -17.96 -19.55
N ARG A 119 -13.05 -17.90 -20.44
CA ARG A 119 -14.08 -16.85 -20.39
C ARG A 119 -14.86 -17.05 -19.09
N PHE A 120 -14.73 -16.13 -18.15
CA PHE A 120 -15.67 -16.03 -17.03
C PHE A 120 -17.06 -15.75 -17.63
N ASN A 121 -17.86 -16.80 -17.80
CA ASN A 121 -19.30 -16.65 -17.95
C ASN A 121 -19.79 -16.16 -16.59
N GLY A 122 -20.03 -14.85 -16.48
CA GLY A 122 -20.80 -14.30 -15.37
C GLY A 122 -22.12 -15.07 -15.20
N PRO A 123 -22.72 -15.06 -13.99
CA PRO A 123 -23.87 -15.88 -13.69
C PRO A 123 -24.94 -15.69 -14.77
N ALA A 124 -25.35 -16.80 -15.39
CA ALA A 124 -26.42 -16.82 -16.37
C ALA A 124 -27.59 -16.03 -15.79
N LYS A 125 -28.03 -14.99 -16.52
CA LYS A 125 -29.30 -14.33 -16.20
C LYS A 125 -30.35 -15.44 -16.21
N VAL A 126 -30.87 -15.75 -15.02
CA VAL A 126 -32.08 -16.54 -14.89
C VAL A 126 -33.19 -15.58 -15.29
N ASP A 127 -33.56 -15.59 -16.56
CA ASP A 127 -34.79 -14.95 -17.01
C ASP A 127 -35.94 -15.64 -16.25
N ARG A 128 -36.67 -14.84 -15.46
CA ARG A 128 -37.94 -15.22 -14.85
C ARG A 128 -39.07 -14.88 -15.80
#